data_AF-A0A6P1E825-F1
#
_entry.id   AF-A0A6P1E825-F1
#
_cell.length_a   1.000
_cell.length_b   1.000
_cell.length_c   1.000
_cell.angle_alpha   90.00
_cell.angle_beta   90.00
_cell.angle_gamma   90.00
#
_symmetry.space_group_name_H-M   'P 1'
#
loop_
_entity.id
_entity.type
_entity.pdbx_description
1 polymer ?
#
loop_
_entity_poly.entity_id
_entity_poly.type
_entity_poly.pdbx_seq_one_letter_code
_entity_poly.pdbx_strand_id
1 'polypeptide(L)'
;MKPIQYKDKTFTSYQQAADFIGITKTGFAKRYRKYEAGEYDLNDLFYDGNYHLTHLIYYKNQKFSSHAEAAKFIGITSVSFNRRYKKYLRSEISLENLFKKPKYTIYPMPDWHGKIFNSKKEAASYLGISQNTFTQRLRRYYNGDYTLDDIFASDPLELQKKHSKTMAITYNGHTFETQREACQYLGISQSAFSARYHKYLSGELPIDELFRRQKH
;
A
#
# COMPACT_ATOMS: atom_id res chain seq x y z
N MET A 1 -31.64 -9.91 -17.96
CA MET A 1 -31.36 -11.07 -17.10
C MET A 1 -32.19 -12.23 -17.60
N LYS A 2 -31.60 -13.42 -17.68
CA LYS A 2 -32.36 -14.64 -17.96
C LYS A 2 -33.29 -14.93 -16.77
N PRO A 3 -34.47 -15.54 -16.94
CA PRO A 3 -35.30 -15.94 -15.81
C PRO A 3 -34.50 -16.78 -14.81
N ILE A 4 -34.57 -16.44 -13.53
CA ILE A 4 -33.88 -17.16 -12.46
C ILE A 4 -34.91 -17.75 -11.52
N GLN A 5 -34.75 -19.01 -11.17
CA GLN A 5 -35.56 -19.65 -10.13
C GLN A 5 -34.83 -19.64 -8.80
N TYR A 6 -35.53 -19.25 -7.74
CA TYR A 6 -35.01 -19.27 -6.37
C TYR A 6 -36.18 -19.42 -5.38
N LYS A 7 -36.10 -20.42 -4.49
CA LYS A 7 -37.15 -20.77 -3.50
C LYS A 7 -38.56 -20.84 -4.13
N ASP A 8 -38.69 -21.63 -5.19
CA ASP A 8 -39.95 -21.86 -5.92
C ASP A 8 -40.57 -20.62 -6.59
N LYS A 9 -39.84 -19.51 -6.65
CA LYS A 9 -40.23 -18.30 -7.37
C LYS A 9 -39.38 -18.14 -8.62
N THR A 10 -40.02 -17.72 -9.71
CA THR A 10 -39.33 -17.35 -10.95
C THR A 10 -39.28 -15.83 -11.04
N PHE A 11 -38.08 -15.28 -11.16
CA PHE A 11 -37.82 -13.85 -11.31
C PHE A 11 -37.47 -13.56 -12.76
N THR A 12 -38.25 -12.71 -13.43
CA THR A 12 -38.06 -12.37 -14.85
C THR A 12 -37.44 -10.99 -15.04
N SER A 13 -37.30 -10.19 -13.98
CA SER A 13 -36.66 -8.88 -14.02
C SER A 13 -35.78 -8.60 -12.80
N TYR A 14 -34.84 -7.68 -12.98
CA TYR A 14 -34.01 -7.18 -11.88
C TYR A 14 -34.82 -6.53 -10.76
N GLN A 15 -35.92 -5.85 -11.10
CA GLN A 15 -36.74 -5.17 -10.11
C GLN A 15 -37.43 -6.18 -9.19
N GLN A 16 -38.08 -7.20 -9.76
CA GLN A 16 -38.73 -8.26 -8.98
C GLN A 16 -37.76 -8.96 -8.02
N ALA A 17 -36.55 -9.28 -8.49
CA ALA A 17 -35.56 -9.95 -7.66
C ALA A 17 -34.99 -9.01 -6.58
N ALA A 18 -34.80 -7.73 -6.89
CA ALA A 18 -34.34 -6.73 -5.95
C ALA A 18 -35.36 -6.46 -4.84
N ASP A 19 -36.64 -6.33 -5.19
CA ASP A 19 -37.75 -6.13 -4.25
C ASP A 19 -37.88 -7.33 -3.31
N PHE A 20 -37.73 -8.55 -3.84
CA PHE A 20 -37.82 -9.77 -3.06
C PHE A 20 -36.77 -9.87 -1.95
N ILE A 21 -35.57 -9.33 -2.17
CA ILE A 21 -34.47 -9.35 -1.18
C ILE A 21 -34.22 -8.00 -0.52
N GLY A 22 -35.13 -7.03 -0.72
CA GLY A 22 -35.08 -5.72 -0.06
C GLY A 22 -33.90 -4.83 -0.45
N ILE A 23 -33.40 -4.90 -1.69
CA ILE A 23 -32.31 -4.03 -2.18
C ILE A 23 -32.72 -3.18 -3.38
N THR A 24 -31.88 -2.22 -3.75
CA THR A 24 -32.11 -1.42 -4.96
C THR A 24 -31.90 -2.26 -6.23
N LYS A 25 -32.68 -1.98 -7.29
CA LYS A 25 -32.52 -2.56 -8.64
C LYS A 25 -31.06 -2.49 -9.13
N THR A 26 -30.42 -1.34 -8.94
CA THR A 26 -29.02 -1.12 -9.34
C THR A 26 -28.06 -1.99 -8.52
N GLY A 27 -28.34 -2.19 -7.23
CA GLY A 27 -27.61 -3.11 -6.37
C GLY A 27 -27.71 -4.55 -6.88
N PHE A 28 -28.93 -5.02 -7.17
CA PHE A 28 -29.16 -6.36 -7.71
C PHE A 28 -28.47 -6.55 -9.07
N ALA A 29 -28.56 -5.57 -9.98
CA ALA A 29 -27.90 -5.64 -11.29
C ALA A 29 -26.37 -5.76 -11.19
N LYS A 30 -25.75 -5.15 -10.18
CA LYS A 30 -24.31 -5.35 -9.90
C LYS A 30 -24.00 -6.78 -9.43
N ARG A 31 -24.84 -7.36 -8.57
CA ARG A 31 -24.69 -8.75 -8.10
C ARG A 31 -24.89 -9.75 -9.24
N TYR A 32 -25.90 -9.52 -10.08
CA TYR A 32 -26.18 -10.37 -11.23
C TYR A 32 -25.01 -10.43 -12.22
N ARG A 33 -24.31 -9.30 -12.47
CA ARG A 33 -23.09 -9.31 -13.30
C ARG A 33 -21.97 -10.19 -12.72
N LYS A 34 -21.83 -10.21 -11.39
CA LYS A 34 -20.85 -11.07 -10.70
C LYS A 34 -21.25 -12.54 -10.75
N TYR A 35 -22.54 -12.83 -10.63
CA TYR A 35 -23.08 -14.17 -10.83
C TYR A 35 -22.83 -14.67 -12.26
N GLU A 36 -23.06 -13.83 -13.29
CA GLU A 36 -22.73 -14.19 -14.68
C GLU A 36 -21.23 -14.37 -14.92
N ALA A 37 -20.39 -13.65 -14.17
CA ALA A 37 -18.94 -13.84 -14.18
C ALA A 37 -18.45 -15.05 -13.36
N GLY A 38 -19.35 -15.78 -12.69
CA GLY A 38 -19.02 -16.92 -11.82
C GLY A 38 -18.40 -16.53 -10.48
N GLU A 39 -18.39 -15.25 -10.12
CA GLU A 39 -17.91 -14.77 -8.81
C GLU A 39 -18.90 -15.06 -7.68
N TYR A 40 -20.20 -15.10 -7.98
CA TYR A 40 -21.30 -15.32 -7.02
C TYR A 40 -22.06 -16.59 -7.38
N ASP A 41 -22.53 -17.31 -6.37
CA ASP A 41 -23.51 -18.37 -6.54
C ASP A 41 -24.96 -17.85 -6.44
N LEU A 42 -25.94 -18.75 -6.55
CA LEU A 42 -27.36 -18.40 -6.51
C LEU A 42 -27.79 -17.86 -5.14
N ASN A 43 -27.18 -18.33 -4.06
CA ASN A 43 -27.47 -17.87 -2.70
C ASN A 43 -26.87 -16.48 -2.46
N ASP A 44 -25.66 -16.20 -2.96
CA ASP A 44 -25.04 -14.87 -2.94
C ASP A 44 -25.86 -13.84 -3.72
N LEU A 45 -26.41 -14.25 -4.85
CA LEU A 45 -27.25 -13.41 -5.70
C LEU A 45 -28.52 -12.97 -4.96
N PHE A 46 -29.19 -13.89 -4.26
CA PHE A 46 -30.45 -13.66 -3.54
C PHE A 46 -30.27 -13.45 -2.02
N TYR A 47 -29.07 -13.08 -1.58
CA TYR A 47 -28.84 -12.78 -0.17
C TYR A 47 -29.55 -11.47 0.25
N ASP A 48 -30.47 -11.54 1.20
CA ASP A 48 -31.31 -10.44 1.69
C ASP A 48 -30.70 -9.69 2.89
N GLY A 49 -29.62 -10.20 3.47
CA GLY A 49 -28.88 -9.49 4.51
C GLY A 49 -28.03 -8.33 3.96
N ASN A 50 -27.54 -7.50 4.87
CA ASN A 50 -26.63 -6.42 4.54
C ASN A 50 -25.32 -7.01 3.99
N TYR A 51 -24.92 -6.69 2.75
CA TYR A 51 -23.68 -7.24 2.15
C TYR A 51 -22.40 -6.83 2.89
N HIS A 52 -22.50 -5.85 3.79
CA HIS A 52 -21.45 -5.51 4.75
C HIS A 52 -21.32 -6.53 5.92
N LEU A 53 -22.27 -7.46 6.04
CA LEU A 53 -22.39 -8.50 7.06
C LEU A 53 -22.36 -9.94 6.46
N THR A 54 -22.33 -10.11 5.13
CA THR A 54 -22.37 -11.43 4.45
C THR A 54 -21.20 -12.34 4.78
N HIS A 55 -20.08 -11.75 5.17
CA HIS A 55 -18.88 -12.52 5.47
C HIS A 55 -18.72 -12.50 6.97
N LEU A 56 -19.45 -13.39 7.63
CA LEU A 56 -19.14 -13.75 9.00
C LEU A 56 -17.69 -14.23 9.03
N ILE A 57 -16.83 -13.49 9.71
CA ILE A 57 -15.43 -13.85 9.81
C ILE A 57 -15.27 -14.66 11.08
N TYR A 58 -14.73 -15.86 10.92
CA TYR A 58 -14.39 -16.73 12.02
C TYR A 58 -12.88 -16.73 12.20
N TYR A 59 -12.42 -16.53 13.44
CA TYR A 59 -11.02 -16.67 13.78
C TYR A 59 -10.91 -17.14 15.23
N LYS A 60 -10.20 -18.26 15.46
CA LYS A 60 -10.01 -18.88 16.79
C LYS A 60 -11.30 -19.05 17.59
N ASN A 61 -12.32 -19.64 16.97
CA ASN A 61 -13.66 -19.86 17.54
C ASN A 61 -14.43 -18.58 17.91
N GLN A 62 -13.94 -17.40 17.53
CA GLN A 62 -14.66 -16.15 17.66
C GLN A 62 -15.35 -15.81 16.34
N LYS A 63 -16.63 -15.45 16.44
CA LYS A 63 -17.45 -14.96 15.33
C LYS A 63 -17.49 -13.45 15.37
N PHE A 64 -17.06 -12.80 14.29
CA PHE A 64 -17.17 -11.35 14.15
C PHE A 64 -18.40 -11.02 13.30
N SER A 65 -19.26 -10.17 13.84
CA SER A 65 -20.48 -9.69 13.18
C SER A 65 -20.18 -8.73 12.04
N SER A 66 -19.01 -8.08 12.05
CA SER A 66 -18.60 -7.13 11.01
C SER A 66 -17.08 -7.04 10.86
N HIS A 67 -16.64 -6.51 9.71
CA HIS A 67 -15.23 -6.17 9.49
C HIS A 67 -14.71 -5.11 10.46
N ALA A 68 -15.58 -4.20 10.96
CA ALA A 68 -15.19 -3.20 11.95
C ALA A 68 -14.88 -3.85 13.30
N GLU A 69 -15.66 -4.85 13.70
CA GLU A 69 -15.43 -5.63 14.91
C GLU A 69 -14.12 -6.44 14.82
N ALA A 70 -13.91 -7.14 13.70
CA ALA A 70 -12.68 -7.87 13.43
C ALA A 70 -11.44 -6.94 13.39
N ALA A 71 -11.58 -5.73 12.83
CA ALA A 71 -10.52 -4.72 12.81
C ALA A 71 -10.16 -4.26 14.23
N LYS A 72 -11.17 -3.98 15.08
CA LYS A 72 -10.97 -3.59 16.48
C LYS A 72 -10.24 -4.69 17.26
N PHE A 73 -10.61 -5.96 17.06
CA PHE A 73 -9.98 -7.11 17.72
C PHE A 73 -8.47 -7.19 17.46
N ILE A 74 -8.02 -6.85 16.26
CA ILE A 74 -6.58 -6.86 15.90
C ILE A 74 -5.93 -5.48 15.97
N GLY A 75 -6.64 -4.45 16.47
CA GLY A 75 -6.09 -3.11 16.68
C GLY A 75 -5.78 -2.33 15.40
N ILE A 76 -6.58 -2.47 14.34
CA ILE A 76 -6.43 -1.70 13.09
C ILE A 76 -7.73 -0.99 12.70
N THR A 77 -7.64 -0.08 11.72
CA THR A 77 -8.82 0.57 11.15
C THR A 77 -9.62 -0.37 10.26
N SER A 78 -10.95 -0.17 10.20
CA SER A 78 -11.86 -0.94 9.32
C SER A 78 -11.42 -0.89 7.85
N VAL A 79 -10.92 0.26 7.38
CA VAL A 79 -10.34 0.43 6.03
C VAL A 79 -9.12 -0.48 5.82
N SER A 80 -8.19 -0.51 6.79
CA SER A 80 -7.00 -1.35 6.71
C SER A 80 -7.37 -2.84 6.72
N PHE A 81 -8.36 -3.22 7.53
CA PHE A 81 -8.88 -4.58 7.57
C PHE A 81 -9.51 -4.98 6.23
N ASN A 82 -10.39 -4.13 5.68
CA ASN A 82 -11.01 -4.34 4.37
C ASN A 82 -9.97 -4.55 3.26
N ARG A 83 -8.87 -3.80 3.28
CA ARG A 83 -7.78 -3.97 2.32
C ARG A 83 -7.10 -5.34 2.45
N ARG A 84 -6.88 -5.81 3.68
CA ARG A 84 -6.35 -7.17 3.92
C ARG A 84 -7.37 -8.24 3.51
N TYR A 85 -8.63 -8.03 3.82
CA TYR A 85 -9.70 -8.97 3.50
C TYR A 85 -9.82 -9.21 1.99
N LYS A 86 -9.72 -8.16 1.17
CA LYS A 86 -9.67 -8.29 -0.30
C LYS A 86 -8.49 -9.15 -0.78
N LYS A 87 -7.33 -9.05 -0.13
CA LYS A 87 -6.16 -9.89 -0.44
C LYS A 87 -6.38 -11.34 -0.02
N TYR A 88 -7.02 -11.55 1.13
CA TYR A 88 -7.39 -12.87 1.62
C TYR A 88 -8.36 -13.58 0.66
N LEU A 89 -9.39 -12.89 0.16
CA LEU A 89 -10.32 -13.44 -0.84
C LEU A 89 -9.64 -13.82 -2.17
N ARG A 90 -8.50 -13.21 -2.47
CA ARG A 90 -7.68 -13.52 -3.66
C ARG A 90 -6.58 -14.54 -3.36
N SER A 91 -6.60 -15.16 -2.17
CA SER A 91 -5.58 -16.08 -1.70
C SER A 91 -4.15 -15.51 -1.65
N GLU A 92 -3.99 -14.17 -1.67
CA GLU A 92 -2.68 -13.50 -1.57
C GLU A 92 -2.14 -13.54 -0.13
N ILE A 93 -3.01 -13.72 0.87
CA ILE A 93 -2.66 -13.86 2.29
C ILE A 93 -3.50 -14.94 2.95
N SER A 94 -2.96 -15.60 3.98
CA SER A 94 -3.67 -16.56 4.82
C SER A 94 -4.62 -15.89 5.82
N LEU A 95 -5.52 -16.67 6.42
CA LEU A 95 -6.40 -16.23 7.50
C LEU A 95 -5.61 -15.70 8.71
N GLU A 96 -4.48 -16.34 9.06
CA GLU A 96 -3.59 -15.84 10.11
C GLU A 96 -3.01 -14.46 9.78
N ASN A 97 -2.64 -14.22 8.52
CA ASN A 97 -2.13 -12.92 8.08
C ASN A 97 -3.23 -11.84 8.00
N LEU A 98 -4.49 -12.22 7.76
CA LEU A 98 -5.63 -11.31 7.88
C LEU A 98 -5.75 -10.78 9.31
N PHE A 99 -5.68 -11.69 10.31
CA PHE A 99 -5.81 -11.39 11.73
C PHE A 99 -4.50 -11.04 12.45
N LYS A 100 -3.39 -10.92 11.72
CA LYS A 100 -2.10 -10.55 12.31
C LYS A 100 -2.14 -9.15 12.89
N LYS A 101 -1.97 -9.03 14.22
CA LYS A 101 -1.83 -7.73 14.87
C LYS A 101 -0.63 -6.97 14.30
N PRO A 102 -0.78 -5.68 13.96
CA PRO A 102 0.34 -4.85 13.54
C PRO A 102 1.36 -4.76 14.67
N LYS A 103 2.65 -4.85 14.33
CA LYS A 103 3.74 -4.50 15.25
C LYS A 103 4.13 -3.06 14.92
N TYR A 104 3.87 -2.14 15.85
CA TYR A 104 4.27 -0.76 15.71
C TYR A 104 5.59 -0.54 16.42
N THR A 105 6.63 -0.18 15.68
CA THR A 105 7.87 0.31 16.29
C THR A 105 7.64 1.75 16.75
N ILE A 106 7.80 1.98 18.04
CA ILE A 106 7.78 3.33 18.61
C ILE A 106 9.19 3.88 18.51
N TYR A 107 9.31 5.00 17.81
CA TYR A 107 10.54 5.77 17.74
C TYR A 107 10.40 6.97 18.71
N PRO A 108 11.13 6.99 19.84
CA PRO A 108 11.07 8.09 20.79
C PRO A 108 11.53 9.42 20.17
N MET A 109 11.04 10.53 20.70
CA MET A 109 11.49 11.85 20.27
C MET A 109 12.86 12.13 20.89
N PRO A 110 13.91 12.39 20.11
CA PRO A 110 15.18 12.83 20.67
C PRO A 110 15.10 14.29 21.14
N ASP A 111 15.90 14.62 22.14
CA ASP A 111 16.25 16.01 22.46
C ASP A 111 17.07 16.59 21.30
N TRP A 112 16.72 17.80 20.85
CA TRP A 112 17.48 18.50 19.83
C TRP A 112 17.94 19.86 20.35
N HIS A 113 19.22 19.98 20.69
CA HIS A 113 19.85 21.21 21.20
C HIS A 113 19.09 21.83 22.40
N GLY A 114 18.60 20.99 23.33
CA GLY A 114 17.81 21.41 24.49
C GLY A 114 16.33 21.65 24.20
N LYS A 115 15.88 21.41 22.96
CA LYS A 115 14.48 21.53 22.56
C LYS A 115 13.81 20.17 22.55
N ILE A 116 12.78 20.04 23.38
CA ILE A 116 11.96 18.83 23.50
C ILE A 116 10.61 19.09 22.82
N PHE A 117 10.24 18.20 21.89
CA PHE A 117 8.94 18.24 21.23
C PHE A 117 8.01 17.20 21.85
N ASN A 118 6.78 17.58 22.20
CA ASN A 118 5.81 16.69 22.82
C ASN A 118 5.21 15.70 21.82
N SER A 119 5.31 15.99 20.52
CA SER A 119 4.80 15.10 19.47
C SER A 119 5.56 15.21 18.15
N LYS A 120 5.48 14.16 17.33
CA LYS A 120 5.97 14.18 15.94
C LYS A 120 5.29 15.24 15.08
N LYS A 121 4.03 15.58 15.40
CA LYS A 121 3.28 16.62 14.70
C LYS A 121 3.86 17.99 15.01
N GLU A 122 4.18 18.25 16.27
CA GLU A 122 4.80 19.50 16.71
C GLU A 122 6.19 19.69 16.07
N ALA A 123 7.04 18.66 16.14
CA ALA A 123 8.36 18.69 15.50
C ALA A 123 8.27 18.92 13.98
N ALA A 124 7.36 18.21 13.30
CA ALA A 124 7.15 18.37 11.86
C ALA A 124 6.66 19.78 11.51
N SER A 125 5.73 20.34 12.30
CA SER A 125 5.23 21.70 12.11
C SER A 125 6.33 22.74 12.30
N TYR A 126 7.20 22.55 13.30
CA TYR A 126 8.34 23.43 13.54
C TYR A 126 9.31 23.46 12.35
N LEU A 127 9.47 22.31 11.67
CA LEU A 127 10.33 22.18 10.48
C LEU A 127 9.62 22.52 9.16
N GLY A 128 8.33 22.84 9.18
CA GLY A 128 7.57 23.09 7.95
C GLY A 128 7.38 21.86 7.04
N ILE A 129 7.45 20.65 7.60
CA ILE A 129 7.30 19.38 6.84
C ILE A 129 6.09 18.58 7.29
N SER A 130 5.72 17.55 6.51
CA SER A 130 4.66 16.63 6.92
C SER A 130 5.08 15.74 8.10
N GLN A 131 4.13 15.37 8.96
CA GLN A 131 4.36 14.41 10.05
C GLN A 131 4.88 13.06 9.53
N ASN A 132 4.45 12.63 8.35
CA ASN A 132 4.92 11.40 7.73
C ASN A 132 6.41 11.50 7.36
N THR A 133 6.82 12.62 6.76
CA THR A 133 8.22 12.89 6.43
C THR A 133 9.07 12.83 7.70
N PHE A 134 8.69 13.55 8.75
CA PHE A 134 9.40 13.53 10.03
C PHE A 134 9.49 12.11 10.62
N THR A 135 8.39 11.35 10.58
CA THR A 135 8.36 9.96 11.06
C THR A 135 9.31 9.06 10.29
N GLN A 136 9.46 9.25 8.98
CA GLN A 136 10.43 8.51 8.17
C GLN A 136 11.87 8.88 8.55
N ARG A 137 12.17 10.19 8.71
CA ARG A 137 13.50 10.64 9.16
C ARG A 137 13.88 10.03 10.51
N LEU A 138 12.93 10.03 11.45
CA LEU A 138 13.11 9.44 12.77
C LEU A 138 13.41 7.94 12.70
N ARG A 139 12.69 7.20 11.84
CA ARG A 139 12.99 5.78 11.57
C ARG A 139 14.41 5.59 11.05
N ARG A 140 14.86 6.42 10.11
CA ARG A 140 16.21 6.34 9.54
C ARG A 140 17.29 6.61 10.60
N TYR A 141 17.05 7.54 11.51
CA TYR A 141 17.95 7.79 12.65
C TYR A 141 18.10 6.58 13.56
N TYR A 142 17.00 5.96 13.99
CA TYR A 142 17.07 4.76 14.84
C TYR A 142 17.63 3.53 14.13
N ASN A 143 17.62 3.54 12.79
CA ASN A 143 18.27 2.51 11.98
C ASN A 143 19.78 2.79 11.76
N GLY A 144 20.30 3.94 12.21
CA GLY A 144 21.70 4.36 12.02
C GLY A 144 21.99 5.04 10.67
N ASP A 145 20.98 5.27 9.83
CA ASP A 145 21.16 5.94 8.54
C ASP A 145 21.37 7.45 8.70
N TYR A 146 20.69 8.07 9.68
CA TYR A 146 20.64 9.53 9.88
C TYR A 146 21.29 9.92 11.20
N THR A 147 21.86 11.12 11.26
CA THR A 147 22.25 11.76 12.51
C THR A 147 21.08 12.50 13.16
N LEU A 148 21.27 13.03 14.36
CA LEU A 148 20.24 13.85 15.02
C LEU A 148 19.90 15.10 14.18
N ASP A 149 20.92 15.81 13.69
CA ASP A 149 20.72 17.02 12.86
C ASP A 149 20.01 16.71 11.53
N ASP A 150 20.21 15.50 10.97
CA ASP A 150 19.53 15.07 9.75
C ASP A 150 18.00 14.98 9.93
N ILE A 151 17.53 14.62 11.13
CA ILE A 151 16.10 14.58 11.44
C ILE A 151 15.50 15.99 11.40
N PHE A 152 16.24 16.97 11.95
CA PHE A 152 15.83 18.36 12.12
C PHE A 152 16.31 19.30 11.02
N ALA A 153 16.87 18.78 9.93
CA ALA A 153 17.28 19.59 8.78
C ALA A 153 16.07 20.31 8.17
N SER A 154 16.14 21.64 8.13
CA SER A 154 15.09 22.52 7.59
C SER A 154 14.98 22.42 6.08
N ASP A 155 16.07 22.10 5.37
CA ASP A 155 16.08 21.93 3.92
C ASP A 155 16.02 20.43 3.54
N PRO A 156 14.90 19.94 3.01
CA PRO A 156 14.78 18.57 2.52
C PRO A 156 15.71 18.25 1.35
N LEU A 157 16.06 19.23 0.52
CA LEU A 157 16.89 19.04 -0.67
C LEU A 157 18.35 18.80 -0.30
N GLU A 158 18.89 19.56 0.65
CA GLU A 158 20.25 19.34 1.16
C GLU A 158 20.37 18.01 1.90
N LEU A 159 19.35 17.64 2.69
CA LEU A 159 19.29 16.32 3.32
C LEU A 159 19.21 15.20 2.28
N GLN A 160 18.44 15.41 1.21
CA GLN A 160 18.37 14.47 0.10
C GLN A 160 19.72 14.37 -0.58
N LYS A 161 20.46 15.45 -0.85
CA LYS A 161 21.80 15.39 -1.45
C LYS A 161 22.80 14.65 -0.57
N LYS A 162 22.84 14.96 0.74
CA LYS A 162 23.73 14.32 1.73
C LYS A 162 23.55 12.80 1.80
N HIS A 163 22.31 12.33 1.63
CA HIS A 163 21.95 10.91 1.70
C HIS A 163 21.62 10.27 0.36
N SER A 164 21.65 11.06 -0.71
CA SER A 164 21.73 10.52 -2.06
C SER A 164 23.10 9.90 -2.13
N LYS A 165 23.16 8.60 -2.42
CA LYS A 165 24.39 8.04 -2.95
C LYS A 165 24.66 8.82 -4.23
N THR A 166 25.45 9.89 -4.15
CA THR A 166 25.98 10.57 -5.31
C THR A 166 26.62 9.48 -6.14
N MET A 167 26.12 9.40 -7.36
CA MET A 167 26.54 8.39 -8.30
C MET A 167 27.57 9.05 -9.19
N ALA A 168 28.58 9.70 -8.61
CA ALA A 168 29.63 10.36 -9.37
C ALA A 168 30.33 9.29 -10.21
N ILE A 169 29.89 9.13 -11.47
CA ILE A 169 30.45 8.18 -12.42
C ILE A 169 30.85 8.97 -13.65
N THR A 170 32.11 8.82 -14.02
CA THR A 170 32.62 9.35 -15.28
C THR A 170 32.53 8.27 -16.35
N TYR A 171 31.87 8.59 -17.46
CA TYR A 171 31.79 7.73 -18.64
C TYR A 171 32.00 8.58 -19.90
N ASN A 172 32.94 8.19 -20.76
CA ASN A 172 33.31 8.91 -21.98
C ASN A 172 33.56 10.42 -21.78
N GLY A 173 34.26 10.79 -20.70
CA GLY A 173 34.60 12.19 -20.41
C GLY A 173 33.46 13.03 -19.81
N HIS A 174 32.27 12.44 -19.59
CA HIS A 174 31.16 13.08 -18.88
C HIS A 174 31.07 12.52 -17.46
N THR A 175 31.06 13.40 -16.45
CA THR A 175 30.76 13.02 -15.06
C THR A 175 29.28 13.26 -14.79
N PHE A 176 28.60 12.23 -14.31
CA PHE A 176 27.22 12.29 -13.86
C PHE A 176 27.23 12.30 -12.34
N GLU A 177 26.68 13.33 -11.70
CA GLU A 177 26.66 13.46 -10.24
C GLU A 177 25.49 12.65 -9.64
N THR A 178 24.46 12.43 -10.45
CA THR A 178 23.24 11.72 -10.04
C THR A 178 22.84 10.65 -11.05
N GLN A 179 22.17 9.60 -10.56
CA GLN A 179 21.55 8.61 -11.44
C GLN A 179 20.55 9.25 -12.41
N ARG A 180 19.91 10.35 -12.01
CA ARG A 180 18.93 11.07 -12.85
C ARG A 180 19.59 11.65 -14.09
N GLU A 181 20.77 12.27 -13.94
CA GLU A 181 21.54 12.79 -15.07
C GLU A 181 21.96 11.66 -16.03
N ALA A 182 22.42 10.54 -15.49
CA ALA A 182 22.77 9.37 -16.31
C ALA A 182 21.55 8.77 -17.02
N CYS A 183 20.38 8.70 -16.36
CA CYS A 183 19.13 8.26 -16.99
C CYS A 183 18.72 9.16 -18.16
N GLN A 184 18.82 10.49 -17.99
CA GLN A 184 18.51 11.46 -19.04
C GLN A 184 19.47 11.32 -20.22
N TYR A 185 20.77 11.16 -19.95
CA TYR A 185 21.78 10.95 -20.98
C TYR A 185 21.58 9.65 -21.79
N LEU A 186 21.07 8.61 -21.14
CA LEU A 186 20.82 7.30 -21.75
C LEU A 186 19.43 7.16 -22.36
N GLY A 187 18.49 8.04 -22.02
CA GLY A 187 17.09 7.95 -22.43
C GLY A 187 16.34 6.78 -21.80
N ILE A 188 16.73 6.34 -20.59
CA ILE A 188 16.10 5.19 -19.91
C ILE A 188 15.40 5.60 -18.61
N SER A 189 14.48 4.76 -18.14
CA SER A 189 13.80 4.99 -16.86
C SER A 189 14.74 4.82 -15.67
N GLN A 190 14.44 5.52 -14.57
CA GLN A 190 15.23 5.45 -13.35
C GLN A 190 15.27 4.04 -12.73
N SER A 191 14.21 3.26 -12.87
CA SER A 191 14.17 1.87 -12.43
C SER A 191 15.10 0.98 -13.26
N ALA A 192 15.13 1.17 -14.59
CA ALA A 192 16.01 0.41 -15.49
C ALA A 192 17.49 0.71 -15.21
N PHE A 193 17.83 1.99 -15.03
CA PHE A 193 19.18 2.40 -14.67
C PHE A 193 19.59 1.88 -13.29
N SER A 194 18.72 2.03 -12.28
CA SER A 194 19.00 1.54 -10.91
C SER A 194 19.32 0.05 -10.88
N ALA A 195 18.59 -0.76 -11.65
CA ALA A 195 18.82 -2.19 -11.75
C ALA A 195 20.21 -2.52 -12.33
N ARG A 196 20.64 -1.81 -13.37
CA ARG A 196 21.99 -1.95 -13.95
C ARG A 196 23.06 -1.46 -12.98
N TYR A 197 22.82 -0.33 -12.32
CA TYR A 197 23.76 0.26 -11.38
C TYR A 197 24.03 -0.66 -10.18
N HIS A 198 22.99 -1.35 -9.68
CA HIS A 198 23.17 -2.38 -8.65
C HIS A 198 24.08 -3.52 -9.08
N LYS A 199 23.92 -4.01 -10.33
CA LYS A 199 24.81 -5.05 -10.90
C LYS A 199 26.22 -4.55 -11.13
N TYR A 200 26.37 -3.29 -11.51
CA TYR A 200 27.68 -2.66 -11.65
C TYR A 200 28.40 -2.58 -10.29
N LEU A 201 27.70 -2.14 -9.24
CA LEU A 201 28.25 -2.09 -7.89
C LEU A 201 28.56 -3.48 -7.31
N SER A 202 27.85 -4.54 -7.72
CA SER A 202 28.17 -5.91 -7.33
C SER A 202 29.27 -6.56 -8.18
N GLY A 203 29.80 -5.85 -9.19
CA GLY A 203 30.83 -6.35 -10.09
C GLY A 203 30.33 -7.32 -11.18
N GLU A 204 29.02 -7.55 -11.27
CA GLU A 204 28.39 -8.42 -12.27
C GLU A 204 28.29 -7.77 -13.65
N LEU A 205 28.51 -6.46 -13.74
CA LEU A 205 28.23 -5.67 -14.94
C LEU A 205 29.31 -4.59 -15.13
N PRO A 206 30.01 -4.54 -16.28
CA PRO A 206 31.03 -3.53 -16.54
C PRO A 206 30.41 -2.15 -16.84
N ILE A 207 31.20 -1.08 -16.68
CA ILE A 207 30.72 0.31 -16.85
C ILE A 207 30.12 0.57 -18.25
N ASP A 208 30.64 -0.05 -19.30
CA ASP A 208 30.12 0.10 -20.66
C ASP A 208 28.69 -0.45 -20.79
N GLU A 209 28.40 -1.55 -20.09
CA GLU A 209 27.07 -2.16 -20.09
C GLU A 209 26.10 -1.36 -19.20
N LEU A 210 26.61 -0.63 -18.21
CA LEU A 210 25.81 0.30 -17.39
C LEU A 210 25.28 1.43 -18.27
N PHE A 211 26.13 1.98 -19.13
CA PHE A 211 25.83 3.07 -20.06
C PHE A 211 25.41 2.62 -21.47
N ARG A 212 25.05 1.34 -21.64
CA ARG A 212 24.57 0.84 -22.93
C ARG A 212 23.21 1.42 -23.31
N ARG A 213 23.15 2.17 -24.40
CA ARG A 213 21.88 2.63 -25.00
C ARG A 213 21.12 1.44 -25.59
N GLN A 214 19.81 1.36 -25.35
CA GLN A 214 18.98 0.39 -26.06
C GLN A 214 18.95 0.78 -27.54
N LYS A 215 19.33 -0.15 -28.43
CA LYS A 215 19.05 -0.02 -29.86
C LYS A 215 17.53 -0.13 -30.03
N HIS A 216 16.93 0.88 -30.64
CA HIS A 216 15.59 0.75 -31.23
C HIS A 216 15.67 -0.11 -32.49
#